data_AF-A0A7X1I041-F1
#
_entry.id   AF-A0A7X1I041-F1
#
_cell.length_a   1.000
_cell.length_b   1.000
_cell.length_c   1.000
_cell.angle_alpha   90.00
_cell.angle_beta   90.00
_cell.angle_gamma   90.00
#
_symmetry.space_group_name_H-M   'P 1'
#
loop_
_entity.id
_entity.type
_entity.pdbx_description
1 polymer ?
#
loop_
_entity_poly.entity_id
_entity_poly.type
_entity_poly.pdbx_seq_one_letter_code
_entity_poly.pdbx_strand_id
1 'polypeptide(L)' 'MVVRVLQAAGVRSSHLHLASLATIGLCVTLWVRAKTVDQEQRGNAERRALFVGLWPPTLWLIGDSLETPGDRLG' A
#
# COMPACT_ATOMS: atom_id res chain seq x y z
N MET A 1 -0.96 -21.10 -0.90
CA MET A 1 0.21 -21.17 -1.80
C MET A 1 0.93 -19.82 -1.90
N VAL A 2 0.20 -18.72 -2.20
CA VAL A 2 0.75 -17.35 -2.34
C VAL A 2 1.54 -16.86 -1.11
N VAL A 3 1.03 -17.05 0.10
CA VAL A 3 1.72 -16.67 1.35
C VAL A 3 3.07 -17.38 1.51
N ARG A 4 3.14 -18.68 1.18
CA ARG A 4 4.40 -19.45 1.22
C ARG A 4 5.40 -18.96 0.16
N VAL A 5 4.93 -18.50 -1.00
CA VAL A 5 5.78 -17.90 -2.04
C VAL A 5 6.33 -16.55 -1.59
N LEU A 6 5.50 -15.71 -0.95
CA LEU A 6 5.94 -14.43 -0.38
C LEU A 6 6.96 -14.62 0.74
N GLN A 7 6.75 -15.59 1.63
CA GLN A 7 7.74 -15.97 2.65
C GLN A 7 9.03 -16.51 2.02
N ALA A 8 8.94 -17.37 0.99
CA ALA A 8 10.11 -17.89 0.28
C ALA A 8 10.88 -16.79 -0.46
N ALA A 9 10.20 -15.72 -0.90
CA ALA A 9 10.80 -14.53 -1.48
C ALA A 9 11.41 -13.57 -0.43
N GLY A 10 11.36 -13.92 0.87
CA GLY A 10 11.93 -13.11 1.95
C GLY A 10 11.09 -11.89 2.36
N VAL A 11 9.83 -11.81 1.91
CA VAL A 11 8.94 -10.71 2.27
C VAL A 11 8.48 -10.88 3.71
N ARG A 12 8.95 -9.99 4.59
CA ARG A 12 8.57 -9.94 6.01
C ARG A 12 7.31 -9.09 6.22
N SER A 13 6.52 -9.41 7.24
CA SER A 13 5.27 -8.68 7.57
C SER A 13 5.50 -7.15 7.68
N SER A 14 6.61 -6.76 8.30
CA SER A 14 7.02 -5.35 8.47
C SER A 14 7.12 -4.59 7.14
N HIS A 15 7.60 -5.22 6.06
CA HIS A 15 7.72 -4.57 4.75
C HIS A 15 6.35 -4.28 4.14
N LEU A 16 5.36 -5.15 4.35
CA LEU A 16 4.01 -4.96 3.83
C LEU A 16 3.23 -3.93 4.63
N HIS A 17 3.43 -3.84 5.94
CA HIS A 17 2.90 -2.74 6.75
C HIS A 17 3.50 -1.40 6.33
N LEU A 18 4.82 -1.34 6.10
CA LEU A 18 5.49 -0.16 5.54
C LEU A 18 4.97 0.20 4.14
N ALA A 19 4.79 -0.79 3.27
CA ALA A 19 4.24 -0.58 1.93
C ALA A 19 2.79 -0.07 1.98
N SER A 20 1.98 -0.58 2.91
CA SER A 20 0.62 -0.10 3.18
C SER A 20 0.63 1.39 3.56
N LEU A 21 1.46 1.77 4.53
CA LEU A 21 1.61 3.17 4.94
C LEU A 21 2.16 4.06 3.83
N ALA A 22 3.15 3.58 3.07
CA ALA A 22 3.71 4.29 1.93
C ALA A 22 2.66 4.55 0.85
N THR A 23 1.73 3.62 0.66
CA THR A 23 0.62 3.75 -0.29
C THR A 23 -0.37 4.84 0.12
N ILE A 24 -0.63 5.00 1.43
CA ILE A 24 -1.42 6.12 1.96
C ILE A 24 -0.71 7.44 1.63
N GLY A 25 0.59 7.53 1.92
CA GLY A 25 1.40 8.71 1.60
C GLY A 25 1.36 9.05 0.10
N LEU A 26 1.57 8.04 -0.76
CA LEU A 26 1.52 8.19 -2.21
C LEU A 26 0.13 8.68 -2.68
N CYS A 27 -0.96 8.14 -2.13
CA CYS A 27 -2.32 8.59 -2.41
C CYS A 27 -2.48 10.09 -2.08
N VAL A 28 -2.05 10.52 -0.89
CA VAL A 28 -2.13 11.92 -0.48
C VAL A 28 -1.28 12.82 -1.38
N THR A 29 -0.05 12.42 -1.71
CA THR A 29 0.82 13.18 -2.62
C THR A 29 0.20 13.31 -4.02
N LEU A 30 -0.33 12.22 -4.57
CA LEU A 30 -1.00 12.24 -5.87
C LEU A 30 -2.26 13.11 -5.84
N TRP A 31 -3.00 13.11 -4.73
CA TRP A 31 -4.18 13.95 -4.58
C TRP A 31 -3.82 15.44 -4.51
N VAL A 32 -2.77 15.81 -3.77
CA VAL A 32 -2.25 17.19 -3.74
C VAL A 32 -1.79 17.61 -5.14
N ARG A 33 -1.07 16.74 -5.86
CA ARG A 33 -0.66 16.99 -7.25
C ARG A 33 -1.85 17.08 -8.21
N ALA A 34 -2.94 16.36 -7.97
CA ALA A 34 -4.16 16.46 -8.75
C ALA A 34 -4.84 17.83 -8.61
N LYS A 35 -4.59 18.57 -7.51
CA LYS A 35 -5.08 19.95 -7.35
C LYS A 35 -4.29 20.97 -8.18
N THR A 36 -3.12 20.62 -8.69
CA THR A 36 -2.26 21.52 -9.49
C THR A 36 -2.41 21.33 -11.00
N VAL A 37 -3.26 20.39 -11.46
CA VAL A 37 -3.52 20.16 -12.89
C VAL A 37 -4.84 20.81 -13.31
N ASP A 38 -4.96 21.13 -14.60
CA ASP A 38 -6.17 21.73 -15.18
C ASP A 38 -7.43 20.89 -14.89
N GLN A 39 -8.59 21.54 -14.81
CA GLN A 39 -9.85 20.91 -14.37
C GLN A 39 -10.25 19.67 -15.19
N GLU A 40 -9.97 19.68 -16.51
CA GLU A 40 -10.25 18.55 -17.39
C GLU A 40 -9.42 17.31 -17.01
N GLN A 41 -8.17 17.52 -16.57
CA GLN A 41 -7.25 16.44 -16.18
C GLN A 41 -7.36 16.07 -14.71
N ARG A 42 -7.86 16.99 -13.87
CA ARG A 42 -8.01 16.82 -12.43
C ARG A 42 -8.89 15.63 -12.08
N GLY A 43 -10.03 15.45 -12.75
CA GLY A 43 -10.92 14.31 -12.47
C GLY A 43 -10.26 12.95 -12.72
N ASN A 44 -9.41 12.85 -13.75
CA ASN A 44 -8.64 11.63 -14.01
C ASN A 44 -7.52 11.42 -12.97
N ALA A 45 -6.84 12.50 -12.57
CA ALA A 45 -5.80 12.45 -11.56
C ALA A 45 -6.36 12.07 -10.16
N GLU A 46 -7.53 12.60 -9.78
CA GLU A 46 -8.22 12.26 -8.54
C GLU A 46 -8.64 10.78 -8.52
N ARG A 47 -9.16 10.23 -9.63
CA ARG A 47 -9.47 8.78 -9.72
C ARG A 47 -8.24 7.89 -9.54
N ARG A 48 -7.10 8.27 -10.12
CA ARG A 48 -5.83 7.54 -9.96
C ARG A 48 -5.34 7.59 -8.51
N ALA A 49 -5.44 8.75 -7.86
CA ALA A 49 -5.09 8.89 -6.45
C ALA A 49 -5.97 8.00 -5.55
N LEU A 50 -7.29 8.03 -5.76
CA LEU A 50 -8.24 7.19 -5.00
C LEU A 50 -8.00 5.68 -5.21
N PHE A 51 -7.68 5.27 -6.44
CA PHE A 51 -7.34 3.87 -6.72
C PHE A 51 -6.12 3.43 -5.90
N VAL A 52 -5.07 4.25 -5.83
CA VAL A 52 -3.88 3.98 -5.00
C VAL A 52 -4.29 3.91 -3.52
N GLY A 53 -5.14 4.82 -3.06
CA GLY A 53 -5.66 4.84 -1.68
C GLY A 53 -6.49 3.62 -1.26
N LEU A 54 -6.90 2.74 -2.18
CA LEU A 54 -7.66 1.52 -1.87
C LEU A 54 -6.77 0.32 -1.48
N TRP A 55 -5.50 0.33 -1.89
CA TRP A 55 -4.54 -0.75 -1.63
C TRP A 55 -4.01 -0.88 -0.19
N PRO A 56 -3.97 0.16 0.67
CA PRO A 56 -3.47 0.04 2.04
C PRO A 56 -4.10 -1.08 2.88
N PRO A 57 -5.43 -1.23 2.99
CA PRO A 57 -6.02 -2.30 3.81
C PRO A 57 -5.67 -3.69 3.30
N THR A 58 -5.60 -3.88 1.98
CA THR A 58 -5.21 -5.16 1.38
C THR A 58 -3.76 -5.51 1.69
N LEU A 59 -2.83 -4.56 1.50
CA LEU A 59 -1.42 -4.76 1.82
C LEU A 59 -1.21 -5.06 3.30
N TRP A 60 -1.97 -4.37 4.18
CA TRP A 60 -1.91 -4.60 5.61
C TRP A 60 -2.35 -6.01 6.00
N LEU A 61 -3.49 -6.47 5.48
CA LEU A 61 -4.01 -7.82 5.75
C LEU A 61 -3.11 -8.93 5.22
N ILE A 62 -2.42 -8.70 4.10
CA ILE A 62 -1.41 -9.66 3.61
C ILE A 62 -0.21 -9.70 4.58
N GLY A 63 0.21 -8.56 5.12
CA GLY A 63 1.25 -8.46 6.16
C GLY A 63 0.88 -9.22 7.43
N ASP A 64 -0.34 -9.03 7.93
CA ASP A 64 -0.90 -9.75 9.08
C ASP A 64 -0.92 -11.27 8.86
N SER A 65 -1.29 -11.70 7.63
CA SER A 65 -1.29 -13.12 7.25
C SER A 65 0.12 -13.73 7.16
N LEU A 66 1.17 -12.91 7.03
CA LEU A 66 2.57 -13.34 6.98
C LEU A 66 3.26 -13.29 8.35
N GLU A 67 2.64 -12.63 9.33
CA GLU A 67 3.18 -12.50 10.67
C GLU A 67 3.24 -13.87 11.36
N THR A 68 4.44 -14.30 11.70
CA THR A 68 4.70 -15.57 12.39
C THR A 68 5.10 -15.25 13.83
N PRO A 69 4.82 -16.09 14.85
CA PRO A 69 5.12 -15.76 16.25
C PRO A 69 6.57 -15.35 16.55
N GLY A 70 7.54 -15.78 15.74
CA GLY A 70 8.94 -15.35 15.84
C GLY A 70 9.20 -13.88 15.46
N ASP A 71 8.30 -13.25 14.70
CA ASP A 71 8.42 -11.84 14.29
C ASP A 71 7.99 -10.85 15.40
N ARG A 72 7.24 -11.29 16.42
CA ARG A 72 6.82 -10.45 17.55
C ARG A 72 7.86 -10.29 18.66
N LEU A 73 8.91 -11.12 18.65
CA LEU A 73 9.89 -11.24 19.73
C LEU A 73 11.27 -10.64 19.39
N GLY A 74 11.47 -10.10 18.18
CA GLY A 74 12.71 -9.46 17.74
C GLY A 74 12.46 -8.08 17.19
#